data_AF-A0A392PPX0-F1
#
_entry.id   AF-A0A392PPX0-F1
#
_cell.length_a   1.000
_cell.length_b   1.000
_cell.length_c   1.000
_cell.angle_alpha   90.00
_cell.angle_beta   90.00
_cell.angle_gamma   90.00
#
_symmetry.space_group_name_H-M   'P 1'
#
loop_
_entity.id
_entity.type
_entity.pdbx_description
1 polymer ?
#
loop_
_entity_poly.entity_id
_entity_poly.type
_entity_poly.pdbx_seq_one_letter_code
_entity_poly.pdbx_strand_id
1 'polypeptide(L)'
;ELGGNPSKISLVKRSVSSVCADVSEYHPNIKNWHIDSYGKSEEFRPPKVHLHCSPGQTISSIKFASFGTPLGTCGSYVQGACHSPTSYAILEKKCVGKPRCIVTVSNSNFGKDPCPRVMKRLSVEAVCAPATTN
;
A
#
# COMPACT_ATOMS: atom_id res chain seq x y z
N GLU A 1 -38.22 30.20 19.85
CA GLU A 1 -37.14 29.32 19.37
C GLU A 1 -35.81 30.02 19.60
N LEU A 2 -34.87 29.40 20.32
CA LEU A 2 -33.63 30.08 20.78
C LEU A 2 -32.57 30.00 19.67
N GLY A 3 -32.32 31.12 18.98
CA GLY A 3 -31.36 31.23 17.90
C GLY A 3 -29.92 31.02 18.37
N GLY A 4 -29.29 29.92 17.94
CA GLY A 4 -27.87 29.65 18.18
C GLY A 4 -26.98 30.54 17.31
N ASN A 5 -25.89 31.06 17.87
CA ASN A 5 -24.93 31.93 17.17
C ASN A 5 -23.98 31.09 16.28
N PRO A 6 -24.08 31.18 14.94
CA PRO A 6 -23.25 30.40 14.00
C PRO A 6 -21.78 30.83 13.97
N SER A 7 -21.41 31.96 14.57
CA SER A 7 -20.02 32.44 14.63
C SER A 7 -19.12 31.60 15.56
N LYS A 8 -19.69 30.66 16.31
CA LYS A 8 -18.94 29.66 17.09
C LYS A 8 -18.60 28.39 16.29
N ILE A 9 -19.05 28.29 15.03
CA ILE A 9 -18.82 27.13 14.18
C ILE A 9 -17.51 27.35 13.41
N SER A 10 -16.48 26.60 13.77
CA SER A 10 -15.22 26.52 13.02
C SER A 10 -15.25 25.32 12.07
N LEU A 11 -15.13 25.57 10.77
CA LEU A 11 -15.00 24.52 9.75
C LEU A 11 -13.52 24.22 9.54
N VAL A 12 -13.05 23.09 10.09
CA VAL A 12 -11.70 22.59 9.81
C VAL A 12 -11.73 21.79 8.50
N LYS A 13 -11.04 22.27 7.46
CA LYS A 13 -10.93 21.55 6.19
C LYS A 13 -9.96 20.37 6.33
N ARG A 14 -10.46 19.19 6.72
CA ARG A 14 -9.67 17.93 6.67
C ARG A 14 -9.78 17.33 5.26
N SER A 15 -8.70 17.43 4.47
CA SER A 15 -8.58 16.65 3.24
C SER A 15 -8.17 15.22 3.58
N VAL A 16 -9.12 14.29 3.50
CA VAL A 16 -8.86 12.85 3.61
C VAL A 16 -8.89 12.27 2.21
N SER A 17 -7.81 11.62 1.80
CA SER A 17 -7.71 10.94 0.50
C SER A 17 -7.34 9.48 0.70
N SER A 18 -7.73 8.61 -0.24
CA SER A 18 -7.28 7.21 -0.25
C SER A 18 -6.30 7.00 -1.40
N VAL A 19 -5.23 6.26 -1.14
CA VAL A 19 -4.21 5.88 -2.12
C VAL A 19 -4.08 4.36 -2.15
N CYS A 20 -3.84 3.82 -3.33
CA CYS A 20 -3.80 2.37 -3.53
C CYS A 20 -2.55 1.95 -4.28
N ALA A 21 -2.16 0.69 -4.09
CA ALA A 21 -1.18 0.01 -4.92
C ALA A 21 -1.56 -1.47 -5.05
N ASP A 22 -1.34 -2.03 -6.23
CA ASP A 22 -1.49 -3.47 -6.51
C ASP A 22 -0.28 -3.94 -7.32
N VAL A 23 0.49 -4.88 -6.78
CA VAL A 23 1.74 -5.34 -7.40
C VAL A 23 1.86 -6.84 -7.25
N SER A 24 2.12 -7.53 -8.37
CA SER A 24 2.39 -8.97 -8.40
C SER A 24 3.82 -9.31 -8.00
N GLU A 25 3.99 -10.48 -7.37
CA GLU A 25 5.30 -11.00 -6.98
C GLU A 25 6.22 -11.35 -8.15
N TYR A 26 5.68 -11.50 -9.37
CA TYR A 26 6.44 -11.79 -10.59
C TYR A 26 6.75 -10.54 -11.45
N HIS A 27 6.49 -9.32 -10.98
CA HIS A 27 6.66 -8.15 -11.85
C HIS A 27 8.15 -7.91 -12.22
N PRO A 28 8.58 -8.15 -13.48
CA PRO A 28 9.98 -8.07 -13.85
C PRO A 28 10.39 -6.58 -13.92
N ASN A 29 11.23 -6.13 -12.98
CA ASN A 29 11.83 -4.80 -13.02
C ASN A 29 13.11 -4.86 -13.87
N ILE A 30 12.97 -4.94 -15.19
CA ILE A 30 14.09 -4.90 -16.13
C ILE A 30 14.57 -3.45 -16.23
N LYS A 31 15.75 -3.12 -15.70
CA LYS A 31 16.29 -1.75 -15.81
C LYS A 31 17.03 -1.47 -17.12
N ASN A 32 17.30 -2.48 -17.96
CA ASN A 32 17.99 -2.28 -19.23
C ASN A 32 17.45 -3.25 -20.29
N TRP A 33 16.77 -2.75 -21.32
CA TRP A 33 16.59 -3.47 -22.59
C TRP A 33 17.88 -3.34 -23.42
N HIS A 34 19.02 -3.72 -22.87
CA HIS A 34 20.28 -3.72 -23.65
C HIS A 34 20.62 -5.16 -23.94
N ILE A 35 20.43 -5.52 -25.21
CA ILE A 35 20.82 -6.79 -25.81
C ILE A 35 22.35 -6.76 -25.90
N ASP A 36 23.03 -7.06 -24.81
CA ASP A 36 24.45 -7.39 -24.84
C ASP A 36 24.65 -8.69 -24.06
N SER A 37 24.69 -9.76 -24.86
CA SER A 37 25.56 -10.93 -24.75
C SER A 37 26.10 -11.31 -23.37
N TYR A 38 25.75 -12.53 -22.97
CA TYR A 38 26.54 -13.43 -22.10
C TYR A 38 26.79 -12.95 -20.65
N GLY A 39 25.99 -13.50 -19.72
CA GLY A 39 26.58 -14.04 -18.49
C GLY A 39 26.65 -13.16 -17.25
N LYS A 40 25.76 -12.16 -17.08
CA LYS A 40 25.46 -11.62 -15.74
C LYS A 40 24.09 -12.14 -15.31
N SER A 41 24.04 -12.87 -14.19
CA SER A 41 22.77 -13.24 -13.55
C SER A 41 21.88 -12.02 -13.51
N GLU A 42 20.74 -12.06 -14.18
CA GLU A 42 19.79 -10.96 -14.12
C GLU A 42 19.53 -10.65 -12.64
N GLU A 43 19.88 -9.45 -12.20
CA GLU A 43 19.67 -9.04 -10.82
C GLU A 43 18.16 -8.82 -10.67
N PHE A 44 17.41 -9.91 -10.48
CA PHE A 44 15.96 -9.91 -10.29
C PHE A 44 15.63 -9.08 -9.06
N ARG A 45 15.34 -7.80 -9.25
CA ARG A 45 14.94 -6.92 -8.16
C ARG A 45 13.52 -7.30 -7.74
N PRO A 46 13.30 -7.57 -6.45
CA PRO A 46 11.99 -7.96 -6.00
C PRO A 46 11.02 -6.79 -6.18
N PRO A 47 9.79 -7.04 -6.67
CA PRO A 47 8.81 -6.00 -6.91
C PRO A 47 8.44 -5.27 -5.62
N LYS A 48 8.04 -4.01 -5.74
CA LYS A 48 7.75 -3.15 -4.59
C LYS A 48 6.43 -2.41 -4.80
N VAL A 49 5.65 -2.33 -3.72
CA VAL A 49 4.53 -1.40 -3.61
C VAL A 49 5.07 -0.02 -3.25
N HIS A 50 4.52 1.01 -3.90
CA HIS A 50 4.80 2.41 -3.62
C HIS A 50 3.49 3.11 -3.24
N LEU A 51 3.41 3.63 -2.02
CA LEU A 51 2.32 4.49 -1.56
C LEU A 51 2.85 5.90 -1.35
N HIS A 52 2.09 6.90 -1.78
CA HIS A 52 2.48 8.29 -1.68
C HIS A 52 1.24 9.16 -1.46
N CYS A 53 1.20 9.85 -0.31
CA CYS A 53 0.19 10.87 -0.03
C CYS A 53 0.59 12.20 -0.67
N SER A 54 -0.39 13.09 -0.86
CA SER A 54 -0.11 14.46 -1.34
C SER A 54 0.79 15.23 -0.37
N PRO A 55 1.47 16.29 -0.82
CA PRO A 55 2.28 17.13 0.07
C PRO A 55 1.50 17.61 1.30
N GLY A 56 2.13 17.57 2.47
CA GLY A 56 1.50 17.92 3.74
C GLY A 56 0.58 16.84 4.35
N GLN A 57 0.48 15.67 3.73
CA GLN A 57 -0.27 14.53 4.26
C GLN A 57 0.66 13.36 4.62
N THR A 58 0.22 12.54 5.58
CA THR A 58 0.82 11.26 5.93
C THR A 58 -0.23 10.16 5.85
N ILE A 59 0.24 8.91 5.70
CA ILE A 59 -0.62 7.73 5.80
C ILE A 59 -1.12 7.65 7.24
N SER A 60 -2.42 7.85 7.45
CA SER A 60 -3.05 7.82 8.77
C SER A 60 -3.45 6.41 9.18
N SER A 61 -3.88 5.59 8.22
CA SER A 61 -4.31 4.22 8.47
C SER A 61 -4.25 3.37 7.20
N ILE A 62 -4.28 2.06 7.36
CA ILE A 62 -4.48 1.11 6.26
C ILE A 62 -5.97 0.74 6.24
N LYS A 63 -6.63 0.86 5.09
CA LYS A 63 -8.03 0.46 4.92
C LYS A 63 -8.15 -0.99 4.46
N PHE A 64 -7.23 -1.44 3.63
CA PHE A 64 -7.15 -2.82 3.16
C PHE A 64 -5.69 -3.20 2.89
N ALA A 65 -5.32 -4.45 3.21
CA ALA A 65 -4.05 -5.02 2.79
C ALA A 65 -4.15 -6.54 2.67
N SER A 66 -3.76 -7.08 1.53
CA SER A 66 -3.71 -8.52 1.31
C SER A 66 -2.52 -8.90 0.44
N PHE A 67 -1.64 -9.74 0.98
CA PHE A 67 -0.64 -10.49 0.22
C PHE A 67 -1.20 -11.90 -0.05
N GLY A 68 -1.52 -12.19 -1.31
CA GLY A 68 -2.21 -13.43 -1.69
C GLY A 68 -2.91 -13.29 -3.03
N THR A 69 -4.18 -13.68 -3.10
CA THR A 69 -5.03 -13.57 -4.30
C THR A 69 -6.22 -12.63 -4.09
N PRO A 70 -6.00 -11.33 -3.77
CA PRO A 70 -7.10 -10.38 -3.60
C PRO A 70 -7.90 -10.22 -4.90
N LEU A 71 -9.17 -9.81 -4.76
CA LEU A 71 -10.08 -9.50 -5.86
C LEU A 71 -10.56 -8.05 -5.76
N GLY A 72 -11.19 -7.55 -6.83
CA GLY A 72 -11.66 -6.18 -6.91
C GLY A 72 -10.56 -5.19 -7.30
N THR A 73 -10.82 -3.91 -7.07
CA THR A 73 -9.94 -2.79 -7.43
C THR A 73 -9.84 -1.80 -6.28
N CYS A 74 -9.02 -0.76 -6.41
CA CYS A 74 -8.93 0.32 -5.42
C CYS A 74 -10.32 0.84 -5.02
N GLY A 75 -10.61 0.87 -3.71
CA GLY A 75 -11.91 1.25 -3.16
C GLY A 75 -12.89 0.10 -2.94
N SER A 76 -12.66 -1.06 -3.58
CA SER A 76 -13.54 -2.25 -3.55
C SER A 76 -12.76 -3.56 -3.38
N TYR A 77 -11.53 -3.48 -2.87
CA TYR A 77 -10.73 -4.68 -2.64
C TYR A 77 -11.42 -5.61 -1.64
N VAL A 78 -11.35 -6.89 -1.95
CA VAL A 78 -11.80 -7.97 -1.06
C VAL A 78 -10.73 -9.04 -0.97
N GLN A 79 -10.69 -9.68 0.20
CA GLN A 79 -9.83 -10.82 0.42
C GLN A 79 -10.28 -11.98 -0.49
N GLY A 80 -9.34 -12.61 -1.20
CA GLY A 80 -9.64 -13.83 -1.96
C GLY A 80 -9.24 -15.10 -1.22
N ALA A 81 -9.21 -16.21 -1.95
CA ALA A 81 -9.00 -17.54 -1.38
C ALA A 81 -7.66 -17.71 -0.66
N CYS A 82 -6.60 -17.06 -1.13
CA CYS A 82 -5.31 -17.01 -0.46
C CYS A 82 -5.04 -15.62 0.12
N HIS A 83 -4.58 -15.59 1.37
CA HIS A 83 -4.24 -14.37 2.09
C HIS A 83 -3.23 -14.67 3.21
N SER A 84 -2.16 -13.86 3.33
CA SER A 84 -1.31 -13.86 4.51
C SER A 84 -1.95 -13.05 5.65
N PRO A 85 -2.26 -13.65 6.81
CA PRO A 85 -2.88 -12.93 7.94
C PRO A 85 -2.04 -11.77 8.48
N THR A 86 -0.73 -11.74 8.19
CA THR A 86 0.17 -10.68 8.65
C THR A 86 0.18 -9.45 7.74
N SER A 87 -0.48 -9.52 6.58
CA SER A 87 -0.49 -8.46 5.55
C SER A 87 -0.82 -7.10 6.13
N TYR A 88 -1.92 -6.99 6.89
CA TYR A 88 -2.36 -5.74 7.49
C TYR A 88 -1.35 -5.19 8.50
N ALA A 89 -0.97 -6.00 9.50
CA ALA A 89 -0.11 -5.57 10.60
C ALA A 89 1.27 -5.08 10.09
N ILE A 90 1.80 -5.71 9.06
CA ILE A 90 3.10 -5.34 8.48
C ILE A 90 3.01 -4.01 7.72
N LEU A 91 1.95 -3.80 6.95
CA LEU A 91 1.74 -2.53 6.23
C LEU A 91 1.46 -1.40 7.22
N GLU A 92 0.64 -1.64 8.25
CA GLU A 92 0.37 -0.67 9.30
C GLU A 92 1.66 -0.22 9.98
N LYS A 93 2.47 -1.17 10.45
CA LYS A 93 3.76 -0.89 11.10
C LYS A 93 4.75 -0.16 10.19
N LYS A 94 4.79 -0.48 8.89
CA LYS A 94 5.78 0.09 7.97
C LYS A 94 5.35 1.44 7.39
N CYS A 95 4.06 1.68 7.22
CA CYS A 95 3.56 2.80 6.41
C CYS A 95 2.90 3.92 7.22
N VAL A 96 2.18 3.61 8.31
CA VAL A 96 1.45 4.64 9.07
C VAL A 96 2.42 5.68 9.64
N GLY A 97 2.02 6.94 9.57
CA GLY A 97 2.81 8.10 9.97
C GLY A 97 3.80 8.60 8.91
N LYS A 98 3.96 7.91 7.78
CA LYS A 98 4.89 8.31 6.71
C LYS A 98 4.13 8.95 5.54
N PRO A 99 4.71 9.96 4.86
CA PRO A 99 4.14 10.52 3.63
C PRO A 99 4.32 9.58 2.42
N ARG A 100 5.37 8.74 2.46
CA ARG A 100 5.72 7.75 1.44
C ARG A 100 6.02 6.42 2.12
N CYS A 101 5.51 5.33 1.56
CA CYS A 101 5.82 3.97 2.01
C CYS A 101 6.21 3.09 0.83
N ILE A 102 7.31 2.36 0.97
CA ILE A 102 7.79 1.41 -0.02
C ILE A 102 7.92 0.04 0.65
N VAL A 103 7.25 -0.97 0.12
CA VAL A 103 7.27 -2.33 0.69
C VAL A 103 7.57 -3.34 -0.40
N THR A 104 8.62 -4.12 -0.20
CA THR A 104 8.97 -5.22 -1.10
C THR A 104 7.93 -6.35 -1.00
N VAL A 105 7.45 -6.81 -2.15
CA VAL A 105 6.52 -7.93 -2.30
C VAL A 105 7.32 -9.23 -2.28
N SER A 106 7.40 -9.86 -1.11
CA SER A 106 8.08 -11.14 -0.94
C SER A 106 7.49 -11.93 0.23
N ASN A 107 7.54 -13.26 0.14
CA ASN A 107 7.12 -14.14 1.22
C ASN A 107 7.77 -13.77 2.57
N SER A 108 9.09 -13.53 2.56
CA SER A 108 9.86 -13.16 3.76
C SER A 108 9.38 -11.89 4.46
N ASN A 109 8.79 -10.95 3.71
CA ASN A 109 8.23 -9.74 4.29
C ASN A 109 6.84 -9.94 4.89
N PHE A 110 6.14 -11.02 4.55
CA PHE A 110 4.77 -11.34 4.96
C PHE A 110 4.67 -12.66 5.74
N GLY A 111 5.80 -13.09 6.33
CA GLY A 111 5.92 -14.31 7.12
C GLY A 111 6.22 -15.53 6.27
N LYS A 112 5.32 -16.52 6.30
CA LYS A 112 5.39 -17.74 5.49
C LYS A 112 4.61 -17.53 4.19
N ASP A 113 4.97 -18.29 3.14
CA ASP A 113 4.15 -18.33 1.92
C ASP A 113 2.71 -18.78 2.24
N PRO A 114 1.69 -17.92 2.04
CA PRO A 114 0.31 -18.25 2.36
C PRO A 114 -0.31 -19.25 1.37
N CYS A 115 0.23 -19.37 0.16
CA CYS A 115 -0.24 -20.31 -0.86
C CYS A 115 0.88 -20.69 -1.83
N PRO A 116 1.61 -21.78 -1.54
CA PRO A 116 2.64 -22.29 -2.43
C PRO A 116 2.09 -22.58 -3.83
N ARG A 117 2.89 -22.27 -4.87
CA ARG A 117 2.56 -22.47 -6.29
C ARG A 117 1.40 -21.62 -6.84
N VAL A 118 0.87 -20.71 -6.03
CA VAL A 118 -0.10 -19.71 -6.47
C VAL A 118 0.62 -18.37 -6.62
N MET A 119 0.38 -17.69 -7.74
CA MET A 119 0.91 -16.36 -7.98
C MET A 119 0.23 -15.36 -7.06
N LYS A 120 1.03 -14.69 -6.24
CA LYS A 120 0.57 -13.73 -5.24
C LYS A 120 0.72 -12.29 -5.72
N ARG A 121 -0.12 -11.43 -5.15
CA ARG A 121 -0.09 -9.98 -5.31
C ARG A 121 -0.20 -9.34 -3.93
N LEU A 122 0.42 -8.19 -3.77
CA LEU A 122 0.19 -7.31 -2.64
C LEU A 122 -0.72 -6.16 -3.11
N SER A 123 -1.98 -6.20 -2.67
CA SER A 123 -2.93 -5.10 -2.87
C SER A 123 -3.14 -4.36 -1.56
N VAL A 124 -3.00 -3.04 -1.59
CA VAL A 124 -3.08 -2.16 -0.42
C VAL A 124 -3.93 -0.94 -0.76
N GLU A 125 -4.78 -0.55 0.18
CA GLU A 125 -5.48 0.73 0.20
C GLU A 125 -5.19 1.41 1.53
N ALA A 126 -4.66 2.63 1.46
CA ALA A 126 -4.26 3.41 2.62
C ALA A 126 -5.00 4.76 2.62
N VAL A 127 -5.28 5.26 3.82
CA VAL A 127 -5.89 6.57 4.03
C VAL A 127 -4.79 7.57 4.33
N CYS A 128 -4.83 8.70 3.64
CA CYS A 128 -3.98 9.85 3.84
C CYS A 128 -4.76 10.95 4.57
N ALA A 129 -4.13 11.56 5.57
CA ALA A 129 -4.66 12.70 6.31
C ALA A 129 -3.60 13.79 6.44
N PRO A 130 -3.98 15.05 6.73
CA PRO A 130 -3.01 16.10 7.02
C PRO A 130 -2.04 15.66 8.12
N ALA A 131 -0.75 15.89 7.91
CA ALA A 131 0.28 15.55 8.88
C ALA A 131 0.05 16.36 10.16
N THR A 132 -0.11 15.69 11.30
CA THR A 132 -0.19 16.36 12.59
C THR A 132 1.23 16.77 13.00
N THR A 133 1.62 18.01 12.70
CA THR A 133 2.77 18.66 13.37
C THR A 133 2.33 19.00 14.79
N ASN A 134 2.86 18.26 15.77
CA ASN A 134 2.87 18.71 17.17
C ASN A 134 3.91 19.81 17.36
#